data_AF-A0A9P7C392-F1
#
_entry.id   AF-A0A9P7C392-F1
#
_cell.length_a   1.000
_cell.length_b   1.000
_cell.length_c   1.000
_cell.angle_alpha   90.00
_cell.angle_beta   90.00
_cell.angle_gamma   90.00
#
_symmetry.space_group_name_H-M   'P 1'
#
loop_
_entity.id
_entity.type
_entity.pdbx_description
1 polymer ?
#
loop_
_entity_poly.entity_id
_entity_poly.type
_entity_poly.pdbx_seq_one_letter_code
_entity_poly.pdbx_strand_id
1 'polypeptide(L)'
;MALEGLLPLFQKRSKSSYIVAAILLITVKQIYSFFRVPTNLRHLPIVSFFAMAKSFLTSEPPYSRFKRITFPAIQKGNGFYVSKIPVGWTVYVANPVAAKQLLLKSGK
;
A
#
# COMPACT_ATOMS: atom_id res chain seq x y z
N MET A 1 5.32 -5.27 -23.19
CA MET A 1 4.59 -6.03 -24.23
C MET A 1 3.06 -6.06 -24.03
N ALA A 2 2.47 -5.13 -23.28
CA ALA A 2 1.00 -5.02 -23.10
C ALA A 2 0.43 -3.65 -23.54
N LEU A 3 1.30 -2.67 -23.83
CA LEU A 3 0.89 -1.31 -24.18
C LEU A 3 0.62 -1.14 -25.68
N GLU A 4 1.33 -1.90 -26.52
CA GLU A 4 1.20 -1.90 -27.99
C GLU A 4 -0.22 -2.28 -28.47
N GLY A 5 -0.91 -3.17 -27.73
CA GLY A 5 -2.29 -3.57 -28.05
C GLY A 5 -3.36 -2.55 -27.65
N LEU A 6 -3.02 -1.54 -26.84
CA LEU A 6 -3.94 -0.46 -26.44
C LEU A 6 -3.92 0.73 -27.41
N LEU A 7 -2.87 0.86 -28.23
CA LEU A 7 -2.72 1.93 -29.22
C LEU A 7 -3.86 2.00 -30.27
N PRO A 8 -4.37 0.89 -30.85
CA PRO A 8 -5.43 0.99 -31.87
C PRO A 8 -6.78 1.48 -31.31
N LEU A 9 -7.01 1.40 -29.98
CA LEU A 9 -8.23 1.90 -29.34
C LEU A 9 -8.28 3.44 -29.26
N PHE A 10 -7.13 4.11 -29.24
CA PHE A 10 -7.04 5.57 -29.27
C PHE A 10 -7.04 6.16 -30.69
N GLN A 11 -6.78 5.33 -31.71
CA GLN A 11 -6.58 5.80 -33.08
C GLN A 11 -7.89 6.00 -33.86
N LYS A 12 -8.99 5.34 -33.47
CA LYS A 12 -10.33 5.58 -34.04
C LYS A 12 -11.03 6.73 -33.28
N ARG A 13 -11.10 7.92 -33.89
CA ARG A 13 -11.90 9.09 -33.43
C ARG A 13 -13.41 8.80 -33.48
N SER A 14 -13.88 7.91 -32.63
CA SER A 14 -15.30 7.61 -32.41
C SER A 14 -15.71 8.06 -31.01
N LYS A 15 -16.96 8.50 -30.83
CA LYS A 15 -17.56 8.81 -29.51
C LYS A 15 -17.35 7.67 -28.50
N SER A 16 -17.33 6.42 -28.96
CA SER A 16 -17.06 5.25 -28.13
C SER A 16 -15.64 5.18 -27.56
N SER A 17 -14.63 5.69 -28.28
CA SER A 17 -13.23 5.72 -27.80
C SER A 17 -13.10 6.63 -26.56
N TYR A 18 -13.79 7.77 -26.55
CA TYR A 18 -13.81 8.67 -25.39
C TYR A 18 -14.46 8.04 -24.16
N ILE A 19 -15.54 7.28 -24.35
CA ILE A 19 -16.22 6.57 -23.25
C ILE A 19 -15.27 5.53 -22.64
N VAL A 20 -14.60 4.72 -23.48
CA VAL A 20 -13.63 3.72 -23.02
C VAL A 20 -12.46 4.38 -22.30
N ALA A 21 -11.92 5.48 -22.82
CA ALA A 21 -10.85 6.22 -22.18
C ALA A 21 -11.27 6.79 -20.81
N ALA A 22 -12.49 7.34 -20.70
CA ALA A 22 -13.02 7.85 -19.44
C ALA A 22 -13.16 6.74 -18.39
N ILE A 23 -13.72 5.58 -18.77
CA ILE A 23 -13.84 4.41 -17.88
C ILE A 23 -12.46 3.95 -17.41
N LEU A 24 -11.49 3.87 -18.32
CA LEU A 24 -10.12 3.48 -17.99
C LEU A 24 -9.49 4.45 -16.98
N LEU A 25 -9.60 5.76 -17.21
CA LEU A 25 -9.07 6.78 -16.31
C LEU A 25 -9.72 6.72 -14.93
N ILE A 26 -11.04 6.55 -14.85
CA ILE A 26 -11.76 6.42 -13.58
C ILE A 26 -11.29 5.16 -12.83
N THR A 27 -11.16 4.05 -13.54
CA THR A 27 -10.70 2.78 -12.95
C THR A 27 -9.28 2.91 -12.41
N VAL A 28 -8.35 3.48 -13.18
CA VAL A 28 -6.98 3.74 -12.75
C VAL A 28 -6.95 4.68 -11.54
N LYS A 29 -7.78 5.73 -11.53
CA LYS A 29 -7.90 6.65 -10.39
C LYS A 29 -8.39 5.94 -9.14
N GLN A 30 -9.40 5.08 -9.24
CA GLN A 30 -9.93 4.32 -8.10
C GLN A 30 -8.87 3.37 -7.53
N ILE A 31 -8.19 2.61 -8.39
CA ILE A 31 -7.08 1.73 -7.99
C ILE A 31 -5.99 2.54 -7.30
N TYR A 32 -5.56 3.65 -7.91
CA TYR A 32 -4.54 4.52 -7.33
C TYR A 32 -4.97 5.07 -5.96
N SER A 33 -6.22 5.54 -5.84
CA SER A 33 -6.77 6.03 -4.58
C SER A 33 -6.78 4.96 -3.49
N PHE A 34 -7.10 3.71 -3.85
CA PHE A 34 -7.07 2.59 -2.91
C PHE A 34 -5.65 2.26 -2.42
N PHE A 35 -4.63 2.37 -3.27
CA PHE A 35 -3.22 2.18 -2.90
C PHE A 35 -2.54 3.42 -2.33
N ARG A 36 -3.19 4.58 -2.34
CA ARG A 36 -2.62 5.81 -1.83
C ARG A 36 -2.69 5.84 -0.30
N VAL A 37 -1.56 6.22 0.32
CA VAL A 37 -1.46 6.40 1.78
C VAL A 37 -2.34 7.57 2.22
N PRO A 38 -3.12 7.43 3.31
CA PRO A 38 -3.92 8.52 3.88
C PRO A 38 -3.02 9.69 4.27
N THR A 39 -3.43 10.92 3.99
CA THR A 39 -2.62 12.13 4.21
C THR A 39 -2.12 12.23 5.66
N ASN A 40 -2.98 11.87 6.61
CA ASN A 40 -2.69 11.92 8.05
C ASN A 40 -1.62 10.91 8.50
N LEU A 41 -1.31 9.88 7.70
CA LEU A 41 -0.36 8.81 8.05
C LEU A 41 0.97 8.91 7.29
N ARG A 42 1.14 9.94 6.44
CA ARG A 42 2.35 10.12 5.63
C ARG A 42 3.60 10.50 6.42
N HIS A 43 3.44 11.00 7.64
CA HIS A 43 4.55 11.38 8.52
C HIS A 43 5.23 10.16 9.18
N LEU A 44 4.54 9.02 9.21
CA LEU A 44 5.07 7.78 9.76
C LEU A 44 5.80 6.98 8.68
N PRO A 45 6.79 6.16 9.06
CA PRO A 45 7.46 5.29 8.09
C PRO A 45 6.47 4.26 7.55
N ILE A 46 6.40 4.20 6.24
CA ILE A 46 5.46 3.35 5.52
C ILE A 46 6.19 2.10 5.05
N VAL A 47 5.58 0.94 5.32
CA VAL A 47 6.00 -0.32 4.75
C VAL A 47 5.47 -0.44 3.32
N SER A 48 6.37 -0.67 2.37
CA SER A 48 5.99 -0.79 0.96
C SER A 48 5.07 -1.99 0.72
N PHE A 49 3.83 -1.71 0.29
CA PHE A 49 2.84 -2.73 -0.04
C PHE A 49 3.36 -3.69 -1.12
N PHE A 50 3.99 -3.16 -2.18
CA PHE A 50 4.53 -3.97 -3.27
C PHE A 50 5.67 -4.87 -2.82
N ALA A 51 6.54 -4.39 -1.93
CA ALA A 51 7.61 -5.21 -1.38
C ALA A 51 7.05 -6.38 -0.55
N MET A 52 5.99 -6.11 0.23
CA MET A 52 5.30 -7.11 1.03
C MET A 52 4.56 -8.12 0.14
N ALA A 53 3.81 -7.66 -0.86
CA ALA A 53 3.13 -8.52 -1.83
C ALA A 53 4.10 -9.39 -2.62
N LYS A 54 5.23 -8.83 -3.08
CA LYS A 54 6.31 -9.60 -3.72
C LYS A 54 6.83 -10.70 -2.80
N SER A 55 7.07 -10.37 -1.53
CA SER A 55 7.54 -11.33 -0.52
C SER A 55 6.56 -12.50 -0.30
N PHE A 56 5.25 -12.21 -0.29
CA PHE A 56 4.21 -13.24 -0.25
C PHE A 56 4.20 -14.10 -1.52
N LEU A 57 4.30 -13.49 -2.71
CA LEU A 57 4.34 -14.23 -3.98
C LEU A 57 5.57 -15.14 -4.08
N THR A 58 6.72 -14.70 -3.57
CA THR A 58 7.95 -15.48 -3.54
C THR A 58 8.02 -16.47 -2.37
N SER A 59 6.96 -16.58 -1.56
CA SER A 59 6.92 -17.43 -0.35
C SER A 59 8.13 -17.24 0.56
N GLU A 60 8.57 -15.99 0.72
CA GLU A 60 9.76 -15.67 1.50
C GLU A 60 9.51 -15.94 2.99
N PRO A 61 10.48 -16.54 3.71
CA PRO A 61 10.31 -16.84 5.12
C PRO A 61 10.00 -15.58 5.95
N PRO A 62 9.09 -15.67 6.94
CA PRO A 62 8.64 -14.52 7.72
C PRO A 62 9.76 -13.68 8.35
N TYR A 63 10.84 -14.33 8.79
CA TYR A 63 11.99 -13.66 9.39
C TYR A 63 12.76 -12.80 8.39
N SER A 64 13.07 -13.34 7.21
CA SER A 64 13.77 -12.62 6.14
C SER A 64 12.96 -11.42 5.66
N ARG A 65 11.64 -11.63 5.49
CA ARG A 65 10.67 -10.57 5.19
C ARG A 65 10.68 -9.48 6.25
N PHE A 66 10.61 -9.85 7.53
CA PHE A 66 10.63 -8.89 8.63
C PHE A 66 11.92 -8.07 8.62
N LYS A 67 13.08 -8.71 8.51
CA LYS A 67 14.39 -8.05 8.50
C LYS A 67 14.55 -7.09 7.33
N ARG A 68 14.07 -7.46 6.14
CA ARG A 68 14.21 -6.64 4.93
C ARG A 68 13.20 -5.50 4.84
N ILE A 69 11.96 -5.74 5.26
CA ILE A 69 10.83 -4.85 4.96
C ILE A 69 10.35 -4.11 6.20
N THR A 70 10.04 -4.84 7.28
CA THR A 70 9.35 -4.28 8.46
C THR A 70 10.34 -3.62 9.43
N PHE A 71 11.47 -4.26 9.67
CA PHE A 71 12.47 -3.81 10.63
C PHE A 71 13.04 -2.40 10.32
N PRO A 72 13.38 -2.05 9.07
CA PRO A 72 13.84 -0.69 8.76
C PRO A 72 12.76 0.37 9.00
N ALA A 73 11.48 0.03 8.81
CA ALA A 73 10.38 0.95 9.08
C ALA A 73 10.20 1.17 10.60
N ILE A 74 10.29 0.09 11.39
CA ILE A 74 10.25 0.15 12.86
C ILE A 74 11.37 1.05 13.40
N GLN A 75 12.60 0.87 12.92
CA GLN A 75 13.74 1.67 13.38
C GLN A 75 13.57 3.16 13.07
N LYS A 76 13.11 3.50 11.87
CA LYS A 76 12.92 4.90 11.45
C LYS A 76 11.82 5.62 12.23
N GLY A 77 10.77 4.90 12.65
CA GLY A 77 9.60 5.48 13.30
C GLY A 77 9.59 5.34 14.81
N ASN A 78 10.73 5.04 15.44
CA ASN A 78 10.83 4.81 16.87
C ASN A 78 9.82 3.75 17.40
N GLY A 79 9.57 2.73 16.57
CA GLY A 79 8.61 1.67 16.84
C GLY A 79 7.17 1.93 16.37
N PHE A 80 6.91 3.00 15.62
CA PHE A 80 5.65 3.20 14.89
C PHE A 80 5.85 2.99 13.39
N TYR A 81 4.97 2.25 12.74
CA TYR A 81 4.98 2.12 11.28
C TYR A 81 3.58 1.92 10.73
N VAL A 82 3.42 2.17 9.43
CA VAL A 82 2.14 2.02 8.74
C VAL A 82 2.25 0.92 7.70
N SER A 83 1.29 0.00 7.69
CA SER A 83 1.20 -1.05 6.68
C SER A 83 -0.24 -1.18 6.18
N LYS A 84 -0.40 -1.48 4.89
CA LYS A 84 -1.70 -1.69 4.25
C LYS A 84 -2.24 -3.13 4.43
N ILE A 85 -1.39 -4.07 4.80
CA ILE A 85 -1.76 -5.48 4.97
C ILE A 85 -2.15 -5.69 6.44
N PRO A 86 -3.23 -6.44 6.77
CA PRO A 86 -4.01 -7.31 5.89
C PRO A 86 -5.24 -6.70 5.17
N VAL A 87 -5.96 -5.73 5.75
CA VAL A 87 -7.27 -5.29 5.21
C VAL A 87 -7.30 -3.80 4.81
N GLY A 88 -6.35 -3.00 5.28
CA GLY A 88 -6.31 -1.56 5.02
C GLY A 88 -5.09 -0.89 5.64
N TRP A 89 -5.00 0.44 5.49
CA TRP A 89 -3.94 1.23 6.11
C TRP A 89 -4.08 1.22 7.63
N THR A 90 -3.21 0.48 8.30
CA THR A 90 -3.19 0.32 9.75
C THR A 90 -1.86 0.82 10.31
N VAL A 91 -1.94 1.52 11.44
CA VAL A 91 -0.77 1.91 12.23
C VAL A 91 -0.43 0.78 13.18
N TYR A 92 0.80 0.31 13.10
CA TYR A 92 1.35 -0.72 13.97
C TYR A 92 2.32 -0.11 14.95
N VAL A 93 2.27 -0.62 16.19
CA VAL A 93 3.10 -0.18 17.30
C VAL A 93 3.95 -1.35 17.75
N ALA A 94 5.25 -1.27 17.45
CA ALA A 94 6.28 -2.23 17.84
C ALA A 94 7.10 -1.77 19.05
N ASN A 95 6.92 -0.53 19.52
CA ASN A 95 7.55 -0.08 20.76
C ASN A 95 6.81 -0.67 21.97
N PRO A 96 7.46 -1.45 22.85
CA PRO A 96 6.79 -2.14 23.96
C PRO A 96 6.21 -1.18 25.00
N VAL A 97 6.83 -0.01 25.21
CA VAL A 97 6.34 1.02 26.15
C VAL A 97 5.06 1.65 25.62
N ALA A 98 5.07 2.05 24.34
CA ALA A 98 3.90 2.65 23.70
C ALA A 98 2.76 1.62 23.53
N ALA A 99 3.08 0.38 23.17
CA ALA A 99 2.11 -0.70 23.05
C ALA A 99 1.43 -0.97 24.40
N LYS A 100 2.21 -1.04 25.49
CA LYS A 100 1.67 -1.20 26.85
C LYS A 100 0.72 -0.05 27.20
N GLN A 101 1.11 1.20 26.94
CA GLN A 101 0.26 2.36 27.22
C GLN A 101 -1.04 2.35 26.42
N LEU A 102 -0.98 2.01 25.12
CA LEU A 102 -2.17 1.93 24.25
C LEU A 102 -3.12 0.82 24.69
N LEU A 103 -2.59 -0.37 24.98
CA LEU A 103 -3.38 -1.51 25.42
C LEU A 103 -4.05 -1.26 26.77
N LEU A 104 -3.32 -0.70 27.74
CA LEU A 104 -3.87 -0.39 29.06
C LEU A 104 -4.88 0.75 29.04
N LYS A 105 -4.74 1.72 28.12
CA LYS A 105 -5.71 2.81 27.95
C LYS A 105 -7.04 2.34 27.37
N SER A 106 -7.05 1.24 26.62
CA SER A 106 -8.25 0.69 25.99
C SER A 106 -9.15 -0.11 26.94
N GLY A 107 -8.74 -0.30 28.20
CA GLY A 107 -9.49 -1.03 29.23
C GLY A 107 -10.45 -0.17 30.06
N LYS A 108 -11.06 0.86 29.46
CA LYS A 108 -12.17 1.62 30.08
C LYS A 108 -13.49 1.30 29.40
#